data_AF-A0A3P7NDB0-F1
#
_entry.id   AF-A0A3P7NDB0-F1
#
_cell.length_a   1.000
_cell.length_b   1.000
_cell.length_c   1.000
_cell.angle_alpha   90.00
_cell.angle_beta   90.00
_cell.angle_gamma   90.00
#
_symmetry.space_group_name_H-M   'P 1'
#
loop_
_entity.id
_entity.type
_entity.pdbx_description
1 polymer ?
#
loop_
_entity_poly.entity_id
_entity_poly.type
_entity_poly.pdbx_seq_one_letter_code
_entity_poly.pdbx_strand_id
1 'polypeptide(L)'
;MLTRHMRLDQSHSKGSGLSPSQHRNMCIVLGCLAEKLAGPSSAEICCDATLNYLIDNLKPASNCQVILYSLIALEKLAQTIENRLTICERLERMKPNPLLVCFHSLGKLILKNFHFEGVAPMS
;
A
#
# COMPACT_ATOMS: atom_id res chain seq x y z
N MET A 1 -12.84 -11.01 -11.20
CA MET A 1 -12.25 -12.33 -11.59
C MET A 1 -10.76 -12.47 -11.25
N LEU A 2 -9.89 -11.48 -11.51
CA LEU A 2 -8.43 -11.58 -11.29
C LEU A 2 -7.97 -11.59 -9.83
N THR A 3 -8.64 -10.86 -8.94
CA THR A 3 -8.31 -10.78 -7.50
C THR A 3 -8.44 -12.12 -6.77
N ARG A 4 -9.35 -13.00 -7.22
CA ARG A 4 -9.48 -14.38 -6.74
C ARG A 4 -8.31 -15.27 -7.16
N HIS A 5 -7.77 -15.08 -8.37
CA HIS A 5 -6.58 -15.82 -8.82
C HIS A 5 -5.31 -15.38 -8.09
N MET A 6 -5.23 -14.10 -7.68
CA MET A 6 -4.12 -13.60 -6.87
C MET A 6 -4.26 -13.93 -5.36
N ARG A 7 -5.41 -14.48 -4.93
CA ARG A 7 -5.70 -14.84 -3.52
C ARG A 7 -5.37 -13.73 -2.52
N LEU A 8 -5.69 -12.48 -2.88
CA LEU A 8 -5.37 -11.29 -2.08
C LEU A 8 -5.94 -11.34 -0.65
N ASP A 9 -7.08 -11.99 -0.50
CA ASP A 9 -7.80 -12.25 0.75
C ASP A 9 -7.02 -13.16 1.72
N GLN A 10 -6.09 -13.96 1.20
CA GLN A 10 -5.32 -14.94 1.96
C GLN A 10 -3.86 -14.53 2.14
N SER A 11 -3.40 -13.49 1.46
CA SER A 11 -2.00 -13.04 1.45
C SER A 11 -1.45 -12.63 2.82
N HIS A 12 -2.31 -12.24 3.75
CA HIS A 12 -1.93 -11.85 5.12
C HIS A 12 -2.42 -12.85 6.19
N SER A 13 -2.95 -14.01 5.78
CA SER A 13 -3.36 -15.07 6.71
C SER A 13 -2.15 -15.66 7.45
N LYS A 14 -2.31 -16.04 8.72
CA LYS A 14 -1.27 -16.74 9.49
C LYS A 14 -0.92 -18.05 8.76
N GLY A 15 0.20 -18.06 8.04
CA GLY A 15 0.64 -19.18 7.21
C GLY A 15 0.76 -18.89 5.70
N SER A 16 0.43 -17.67 5.23
CA SER A 16 0.46 -17.31 3.81
C SER A 16 1.87 -17.31 3.19
N GLY A 17 2.92 -17.23 4.00
CA GLY A 17 4.32 -17.49 3.59
C GLY A 17 4.86 -16.60 2.47
N LEU A 18 4.15 -15.53 2.07
CA LEU A 18 4.57 -14.69 0.98
C LEU A 18 5.80 -13.86 1.38
N SER A 19 6.83 -13.91 0.55
CA SER A 19 8.02 -13.09 0.73
C SER A 19 7.73 -11.62 0.41
N PRO A 20 8.52 -10.67 0.94
CA PRO A 20 8.41 -9.27 0.56
C PRO A 20 8.49 -9.02 -0.96
N SER A 21 9.26 -9.83 -1.69
CA SER A 21 9.35 -9.70 -3.15
C SER A 21 8.06 -10.13 -3.85
N GLN A 22 7.38 -11.16 -3.36
CA GLN A 22 6.08 -11.58 -3.88
C GLN A 22 5.02 -10.50 -3.62
N HIS A 23 4.96 -9.94 -2.42
CA HIS A 23 4.05 -8.85 -2.10
C HIS A 23 4.29 -7.63 -2.99
N ARG A 24 5.55 -7.25 -3.18
CA ARG A 24 5.96 -6.15 -4.05
C ARG A 24 5.52 -6.39 -5.49
N ASN A 25 5.81 -7.57 -6.05
CA ASN A 25 5.46 -7.90 -7.42
C ASN A 25 3.93 -7.90 -7.63
N MET A 26 3.17 -8.35 -6.64
CA MET A 26 1.71 -8.28 -6.67
C MET A 26 1.21 -6.82 -6.71
N CYS A 27 1.78 -5.92 -5.92
CA CYS A 27 1.45 -4.50 -5.98
C CYS A 27 1.77 -3.88 -7.36
N ILE A 28 2.91 -4.25 -7.96
CA ILE A 28 3.28 -3.82 -9.31
C ILE A 28 2.22 -4.26 -10.33
N VAL A 29 1.84 -5.54 -10.31
CA VAL A 29 0.81 -6.07 -11.22
C VAL A 29 -0.52 -5.35 -11.04
N LEU A 30 -0.96 -5.12 -9.79
CA LEU A 30 -2.18 -4.38 -9.50
C LEU A 30 -2.12 -2.94 -10.04
N GLY A 31 -1.00 -2.25 -9.86
CA GLY A 31 -0.80 -0.91 -10.41
C GLY A 31 -0.80 -0.89 -11.96
N CYS A 32 -0.15 -1.86 -12.60
CA CYS A 32 -0.18 -1.99 -14.06
C CYS A 32 -1.58 -2.28 -14.60
N LEU A 33 -2.36 -3.10 -13.90
CA LEU A 33 -3.75 -3.38 -14.27
C LEU A 33 -4.62 -2.14 -14.11
N ALA A 34 -4.46 -1.38 -13.02
CA ALA A 34 -5.18 -0.13 -12.81
C ALA A 34 -4.96 0.88 -13.95
N GLU A 35 -3.75 0.94 -14.49
CA GLU A 35 -3.37 1.83 -15.60
C GLU A 35 -3.88 1.36 -16.97
N LYS A 36 -3.89 0.03 -17.20
CA LYS A 36 -4.29 -0.56 -18.49
C LYS A 36 -5.80 -0.76 -18.63
N LEU A 37 -6.53 -0.79 -17.53
CA LEU A 37 -7.98 -0.97 -17.52
C LEU A 37 -8.67 0.39 -17.49
N ALA A 38 -9.58 0.62 -18.43
CA ALA A 38 -10.41 1.82 -18.48
C ALA A 38 -11.86 1.50 -18.11
N GLY A 39 -12.57 2.51 -17.60
CA GLY A 39 -14.01 2.43 -17.34
C GLY A 39 -14.39 1.31 -16.34
N PRO A 40 -15.43 0.49 -16.62
CA PRO A 40 -15.96 -0.49 -15.68
C PRO A 40 -14.94 -1.51 -15.18
N SER A 41 -13.96 -1.89 -16.01
CA SER A 41 -12.93 -2.85 -15.64
C SER A 41 -11.95 -2.30 -14.60
N SER A 42 -11.71 -0.99 -14.59
CA SER A 42 -10.90 -0.32 -13.55
C SER A 42 -11.63 -0.32 -12.20
N ALA A 43 -12.95 -0.13 -12.22
CA ALA A 43 -13.76 -0.24 -11.02
C ALA A 43 -13.80 -1.67 -10.45
N GLU A 44 -13.82 -2.70 -11.32
CA GLU A 44 -13.82 -4.11 -10.86
C GLU A 44 -12.54 -4.47 -10.08
N ILE A 45 -11.38 -3.93 -10.47
CA ILE A 45 -10.13 -4.18 -9.75
C ILE A 45 -10.04 -3.36 -8.45
N CYS A 46 -10.68 -2.19 -8.38
CA CYS A 46 -10.81 -1.36 -7.18
C CYS A 46 -11.85 -1.90 -6.17
N CYS A 47 -11.81 -3.21 -5.92
CA CYS A 47 -12.71 -3.90 -4.99
C CYS A 47 -12.10 -4.04 -3.58
N ASP A 48 -12.94 -4.43 -2.61
CA ASP A 48 -12.53 -4.59 -1.21
C ASP A 48 -11.31 -5.49 -1.01
N ALA A 49 -11.18 -6.58 -1.78
CA ALA A 49 -10.04 -7.48 -1.67
C ALA A 49 -8.71 -6.78 -2.01
N THR A 50 -8.71 -6.00 -3.10
CA THR A 50 -7.55 -5.21 -3.52
C THR A 50 -7.24 -4.12 -2.51
N LEU A 51 -8.26 -3.36 -2.09
CA LEU A 51 -8.06 -2.26 -1.15
C LEU A 51 -7.60 -2.75 0.22
N ASN A 52 -8.19 -3.82 0.76
CA ASN A 52 -7.75 -4.43 2.02
C ASN A 52 -6.29 -4.88 1.92
N TYR A 53 -5.91 -5.57 0.84
CA TYR A 53 -4.54 -6.02 0.62
C TYR A 53 -3.52 -4.86 0.56
N LEU A 54 -3.82 -3.83 -0.24
CA LEU A 54 -2.95 -2.66 -0.39
C LEU A 54 -2.85 -1.84 0.90
N ILE A 55 -3.96 -1.67 1.63
CA ILE A 55 -3.98 -0.93 2.89
C ILE A 55 -3.27 -1.71 4.00
N ASP A 56 -3.44 -3.03 4.06
CA ASP A 56 -2.74 -3.87 5.05
C ASP A 56 -1.22 -3.83 4.86
N ASN A 57 -0.75 -3.68 3.62
CA ASN A 57 0.66 -3.48 3.32
C ASN A 57 1.22 -2.17 3.87
N LEU A 58 0.39 -1.17 4.21
CA LEU A 58 0.84 0.13 4.77
C LEU A 58 1.16 0.07 6.26
N LYS A 59 1.02 -1.10 6.90
CA LYS A 59 1.40 -1.27 8.31
C LYS A 59 2.89 -0.97 8.50
N PRO A 60 3.29 -0.30 9.60
CA PRO A 60 4.70 0.05 9.84
C PRO A 60 5.69 -1.13 9.88
N ALA A 61 5.19 -2.35 10.16
CA ALA A 61 6.00 -3.56 10.20
C ALA A 61 6.28 -4.15 8.80
N SER A 62 5.60 -3.66 7.76
CA SER A 62 5.80 -4.11 6.38
C SER A 62 7.14 -3.66 5.82
N ASN A 63 7.68 -4.42 4.87
CA ASN A 63 8.89 -4.03 4.15
C ASN A 63 8.69 -2.70 3.39
N CYS A 64 9.67 -1.81 3.40
CA CYS A 64 9.58 -0.48 2.76
C CYS A 64 9.25 -0.54 1.26
N GLN A 65 9.75 -1.54 0.52
CA GLN A 65 9.40 -1.70 -0.89
C GLN A 65 7.94 -2.10 -1.05
N VAL A 66 7.42 -2.98 -0.19
CA VAL A 66 6.02 -3.39 -0.22
C VAL A 66 5.10 -2.20 0.07
N ILE A 67 5.45 -1.36 1.05
CA ILE A 67 4.75 -0.10 1.34
C ILE A 67 4.75 0.81 0.11
N LEU A 68 5.94 1.10 -0.45
CA LEU A 68 6.10 2.02 -1.58
C LEU A 68 5.26 1.58 -2.79
N TYR A 69 5.36 0.32 -3.20
CA TYR A 69 4.61 -0.17 -4.35
C TYR A 69 3.11 -0.29 -4.06
N SER A 70 2.69 -0.46 -2.80
CA SER A 70 1.27 -0.40 -2.43
C SER A 70 0.71 1.01 -2.57
N LEU A 71 1.47 2.03 -2.17
CA LEU A 71 1.10 3.44 -2.36
C LEU A 71 0.99 3.79 -3.85
N ILE A 72 1.94 3.35 -4.67
CA ILE A 72 1.89 3.55 -6.13
C ILE A 72 0.66 2.87 -6.74
N ALA A 73 0.35 1.63 -6.32
CA ALA A 73 -0.83 0.94 -6.81
C ALA A 73 -2.14 1.66 -6.42
N LEU A 74 -2.24 2.18 -5.20
CA LEU A 74 -3.37 3.01 -4.76
C LEU A 74 -3.50 4.30 -5.57
N GLU A 75 -2.39 4.98 -5.84
CA GLU A 75 -2.36 6.18 -6.69
C GLU A 75 -2.84 5.87 -8.12
N LYS A 76 -2.38 4.75 -8.70
CA LYS A 76 -2.80 4.32 -10.04
C LYS A 76 -4.29 3.98 -10.09
N LEU A 77 -4.83 3.31 -9.05
CA LEU A 77 -6.27 3.07 -8.95
C LEU A 77 -7.06 4.37 -8.85
N ALA A 78 -6.56 5.38 -8.14
CA ALA A 78 -7.22 6.66 -7.91
C ALA A 78 -7.21 7.63 -9.11
N GLN A 79 -6.68 7.23 -10.27
CA GLN A 79 -6.69 8.06 -11.48
C GLN A 79 -8.11 8.33 -12.01
N THR A 80 -9.05 7.40 -11.80
CA THR A 80 -10.47 7.64 -12.07
C THR A 80 -11.17 8.28 -10.88
N ILE A 81 -12.19 9.10 -11.10
CA ILE A 81 -12.91 9.81 -10.04
C ILE A 81 -13.61 8.82 -9.10
N GLU A 82 -14.24 7.79 -9.66
CA GLU A 82 -15.01 6.76 -8.97
C GLU A 82 -14.15 5.98 -7.97
N ASN A 83 -13.00 5.48 -8.43
CA ASN A 83 -12.05 4.77 -7.57
C ASN A 83 -11.46 5.70 -6.50
N ARG A 84 -11.15 6.96 -6.84
CA ARG A 84 -10.62 7.92 -5.88
C ARG A 84 -11.59 8.16 -4.74
N LEU A 85 -12.87 8.41 -5.04
CA LEU A 85 -13.90 8.58 -4.02
C LEU A 85 -13.99 7.33 -3.12
N THR A 86 -14.03 6.14 -3.73
CA THR A 86 -14.06 4.86 -3.02
C THR A 86 -12.86 4.71 -2.07
N ILE A 87 -11.65 5.02 -2.53
CA ILE A 87 -10.41 4.93 -1.74
C ILE A 87 -10.41 5.96 -0.60
N CYS A 88 -10.76 7.21 -0.88
CA CYS A 88 -10.82 8.28 0.12
C CYS A 88 -11.82 7.95 1.23
N GLU A 89 -13.06 7.58 0.87
CA GLU A 89 -14.09 7.18 1.83
C GLU A 89 -13.62 5.99 2.69
N ARG A 90 -12.95 5.01 2.09
CA ARG A 90 -12.42 3.85 2.81
C ARG A 90 -11.37 4.25 3.84
N LEU A 91 -10.42 5.10 3.46
CA LEU A 91 -9.35 5.58 4.33
C LEU A 91 -9.86 6.48 5.45
N GLU A 92 -10.86 7.32 5.18
CA GLU A 92 -11.49 8.19 6.18
C GLU A 92 -12.27 7.42 7.24
N ARG A 93 -12.88 6.30 6.85
CA ARG A 93 -13.60 5.40 7.78
C ARG A 93 -12.65 4.63 8.71
N MET A 94 -11.38 4.48 8.35
CA MET A 94 -10.38 3.79 9.16
C MET A 94 -9.74 4.74 10.17
N LYS A 95 -9.85 4.41 11.46
CA LYS A 95 -9.26 5.19 12.56
C LYS A 95 -8.26 4.34 13.35
N PRO A 96 -6.98 4.75 13.46
CA PRO A 96 -6.36 5.89 12.78
C PRO A 96 -6.27 5.67 11.25
N ASN A 97 -6.22 6.77 10.49
CA ASN A 97 -6.06 6.69 9.04
C ASN A 97 -4.73 5.97 8.71
N PRO A 98 -4.76 4.90 7.90
CA PRO A 98 -3.57 4.08 7.62
C PRO A 98 -2.42 4.87 6.99
N LEU A 99 -2.71 5.87 6.14
CA LEU A 99 -1.68 6.71 5.53
C LEU A 99 -0.97 7.57 6.58
N LEU A 100 -1.70 8.15 7.53
CA LEU A 100 -1.10 8.96 8.60
C LEU A 100 -0.16 8.12 9.47
N VAL A 101 -0.57 6.91 9.82
CA VAL A 101 0.27 5.98 10.58
C VAL A 101 1.51 5.60 9.78
N CYS A 102 1.34 5.22 8.51
CA CYS A 102 2.43 4.85 7.62
C CYS A 102 3.45 5.99 7.46
N PHE A 103 3.02 7.20 7.13
CA PHE A 103 3.91 8.34 6.92
C PHE A 103 4.62 8.77 8.21
N HIS A 104 3.95 8.73 9.35
CA HIS A 104 4.58 8.98 10.64
C HIS A 104 5.70 7.96 10.93
N SER A 105 5.46 6.67 10.68
CA SER A 105 6.47 5.62 10.87
C SER A 105 7.63 5.75 9.89
N LEU A 106 7.36 6.04 8.62
CA LEU A 106 8.41 6.31 7.62
C LEU A 106 9.25 7.53 8.01
N GLY A 107 8.62 8.61 8.47
CA GLY A 107 9.32 9.80 8.97
C GLY A 107 10.28 9.48 10.12
N LYS A 108 9.85 8.67 11.08
CA LYS A 108 10.72 8.18 12.17
C LYS A 108 11.89 7.34 11.67
N LEU A 109 11.65 6.47 10.70
CA LEU A 109 12.70 5.61 10.13
C LEU A 109 13.74 6.44 9.35
N ILE A 110 13.27 7.42 8.58
CA ILE A 110 14.13 8.40 7.89
C ILE A 110 14.97 9.13 8.94
N LEU A 111 14.36 9.76 9.95
CA LEU A 111 15.13 10.47 10.99
C LEU A 111 16.12 9.58 11.74
N LYS A 112 15.78 8.32 11.99
CA LYS A 112 16.69 7.36 12.62
C LYS A 112 17.90 7.04 11.72
N ASN A 113 17.65 6.81 10.43
CA ASN A 113 18.69 6.44 9.46
C ASN A 113 19.52 7.65 8.99
N PHE A 114 18.94 8.85 9.04
CA PHE A 114 19.59 10.13 8.79
C PHE A 114 19.91 10.84 10.11
N HIS A 115 20.39 10.14 11.14
CA HIS A 115 21.11 10.82 12.22
C HIS A 115 22.15 11.71 11.55
N PHE A 116 21.88 13.02 11.51
CA PHE A 116 22.92 14.01 11.32
C PHE A 116 23.92 13.69 12.41
N GLU A 117 25.15 13.34 12.03
CA GLU A 117 26.31 13.41 12.92
C GLU A 117 26.51 14.87 13.31
N GLY A 118 25.61 15.38 14.16
CA GLY A 118 25.71 16.67 14.80
C GLY A 118 26.73 16.55 15.90
N VAL A 119 27.99 16.83 15.53
CA VAL A 119 29.07 17.38 16.35
C VAL A 119 29.00 17.04 17.84
N ALA A 120 29.88 16.14 18.28
CA ALA A 120 30.18 15.96 19.70
C ALA A 120 30.40 17.34 20.35
N PRO A 121 29.81 17.62 21.53
CA PRO A 121 30.09 18.87 22.22
C PRO A 121 31.59 18.92 22.50
N MET A 122 32.27 19.89 21.88
CA MET A 122 33.66 20.19 22.19
C MET A 122 33.73 20.60 23.66
N SER A 123 34.25 19.68 24.47
CA SER A 123 34.73 19.92 25.83
C SER A 123 35.96 20.81 25.83
#